data_AF-A0A1Q7E854-F1
#
_entry.id   AF-A0A1Q7E854-F1
#
_cell.length_a   1.000
_cell.length_b   1.000
_cell.length_c   1.000
_cell.angle_alpha   90.00
_cell.angle_beta   90.00
_cell.angle_gamma   90.00
#
_symmetry.space_group_name_H-M   'P 1'
#
loop_
_entity.id
_entity.type
_entity.pdbx_description
1 polymer ?
#
loop_
_entity_poly.entity_id
_entity_poly.type
_entity_poly.pdbx_seq_one_letter_code
_entity_poly.pdbx_strand_id
1 'polypeptide(L)'
;MHRRFLAALAVAAPCGFLALEAGWTVTELGRQPWVIFGILKTADAVTPMPGLIVPFTAITLLYCGLAAVVSVVLYRQIIRSPA
;
A
#
# COMPACT_ATOMS: atom_id res chain seq x y z
N MET A 1 -9.37 31.15 14.89
CA MET A 1 -9.37 29.70 14.60
C MET A 1 -7.94 29.17 14.65
N HIS A 2 -7.68 28.10 15.40
CA HIS A 2 -6.34 27.69 15.85
C HIS A 2 -5.51 27.11 14.68
N ARG A 3 -4.57 27.88 14.12
CA ARG A 3 -3.65 27.45 13.03
C ARG A 3 -2.92 26.13 13.34
N ARG A 4 -2.64 25.87 14.62
CA ARG A 4 -2.06 24.62 15.12
C ARG A 4 -3.00 23.41 14.98
N PHE A 5 -4.30 23.60 15.18
CA PHE A 5 -5.30 22.55 15.02
C PHE A 5 -5.45 22.12 13.56
N LEU A 6 -5.49 23.08 12.63
CA LEU A 6 -5.51 22.80 11.18
C LEU A 6 -4.23 22.10 10.69
N ALA A 7 -3.06 22.51 11.21
CA ALA A 7 -1.80 21.84 10.91
C ALA A 7 -1.76 20.40 11.44
N ALA A 8 -2.27 20.16 12.66
CA ALA A 8 -2.37 18.81 13.21
C ALA A 8 -3.30 17.91 12.37
N LEU A 9 -4.43 18.46 11.90
CA LEU A 9 -5.35 17.72 11.03
C LEU A 9 -4.72 17.39 9.67
N ALA A 10 -3.94 18.30 9.09
CA ALA A 10 -3.24 18.07 7.82
C ALA A 10 -2.18 16.96 7.94
N VAL A 11 -1.46 16.89 9.07
CA VAL A 11 -0.48 15.82 9.34
C VAL A 11 -1.16 14.49 9.67
N ALA A 12 -2.40 14.51 10.18
CA ALA A 12 -3.17 13.30 10.44
C ALA A 12 -3.78 12.66 9.17
N ALA A 13 -3.85 13.38 8.05
CA ALA A 13 -4.36 12.86 6.79
C ALA A 13 -3.73 11.52 6.33
N PRO A 14 -2.39 11.33 6.35
CA PRO A 14 -1.78 10.04 6.02
C PRO A 14 -2.01 8.94 7.06
N CYS A 15 -2.39 9.27 8.31
CA CYS A 15 -2.57 8.26 9.35
C CYS A 15 -3.71 7.28 9.02
N GLY A 16 -4.76 7.73 8.32
CA GLY A 16 -5.84 6.85 7.88
C GLY A 16 -5.36 5.76 6.90
N PHE A 17 -4.46 6.12 5.98
CA PHE A 17 -3.87 5.15 5.06
C PHE A 17 -2.97 4.15 5.79
N LEU A 18 -2.14 4.61 6.72
CA LEU A 18 -1.30 3.73 7.54
C LEU A 18 -2.14 2.75 8.40
N ALA A 19 -3.25 3.21 8.96
CA ALA A 19 -4.15 2.36 9.73
C ALA A 19 -4.80 1.27 8.86
N LEU A 20 -5.14 1.58 7.60
CA LEU A 20 -5.67 0.62 6.65
C LEU A 20 -4.66 -0.49 6.34
N GLU A 21 -3.44 -0.12 5.96
CA GLU A 21 -2.35 -1.07 5.64
C GLU A 21 -1.99 -1.93 6.86
N ALA A 22 -1.96 -1.33 8.06
CA ALA A 22 -1.73 -2.06 9.29
C ALA A 22 -2.84 -3.07 9.58
N GLY A 23 -4.10 -2.70 9.33
CA GLY A 23 -5.25 -3.60 9.49
C GLY A 23 -5.15 -4.84 8.60
N TRP A 24 -4.83 -4.64 7.32
CA TRP A 24 -4.58 -5.73 6.37
C TRP A 24 -3.39 -6.60 6.77
N THR A 25 -2.30 -5.97 7.22
CA THR A 25 -1.11 -6.69 7.68
C THR A 25 -1.43 -7.62 8.84
N VAL A 26 -2.22 -7.16 9.83
CA VAL A 26 -2.62 -7.96 10.99
C VAL A 26 -3.51 -9.14 10.58
N THR A 27 -4.46 -8.94 9.65
CA THR A 27 -5.36 -10.02 9.22
C THR A 27 -4.65 -11.05 8.34
N GLU A 28 -3.77 -10.62 7.45
CA GLU A 28 -3.04 -11.52 6.55
C GLU A 28 -1.93 -12.30 7.26
N LEU A 29 -1.12 -11.62 8.09
CA LEU A 29 -0.08 -12.29 8.87
C LEU A 29 -0.67 -13.13 10.00
N GLY A 30 -1.81 -12.72 10.58
CA GLY A 30 -2.50 -13.49 11.61
C GLY A 30 -3.01 -14.85 11.13
N ARG A 31 -3.19 -15.03 9.82
CA ARG A 31 -3.59 -16.31 9.21
C ARG A 31 -2.41 -17.26 8.97
N GLN A 32 -1.18 -16.77 8.96
CA GLN A 32 0.01 -17.62 8.85
C GLN A 32 0.03 -18.62 10.03
N PRO A 33 0.37 -19.91 9.80
CA PRO A 33 1.01 -20.50 8.62
C PRO A 33 0.02 -21.08 7.57
N TRP A 34 -1.26 -20.74 7.63
CA TRP A 34 -2.30 -21.34 6.79
C TRP A 34 -2.73 -20.40 5.66
N VAL A 35 -2.91 -20.95 4.46
CA VAL A 35 -3.66 -20.29 3.37
C VAL A 35 -5.15 -20.57 3.59
N ILE A 36 -5.46 -21.86 3.84
CA ILE A 36 -6.78 -22.34 4.22
C ILE A 36 -6.61 -23.10 5.53
N PHE A 37 -7.29 -22.64 6.58
CA PHE A 37 -7.16 -23.21 7.93
C PHE A 37 -7.37 -24.72 7.95
N GLY A 38 -6.39 -25.46 8.47
CA GLY A 38 -6.45 -26.91 8.61
C GLY A 38 -6.35 -27.71 7.31
N ILE A 39 -6.27 -27.04 6.15
CA ILE A 39 -6.30 -27.69 4.83
C ILE A 39 -4.99 -27.45 4.06
N LEU A 40 -4.57 -26.18 3.91
CA LEU A 40 -3.43 -25.82 3.07
C LEU A 40 -2.49 -24.87 3.80
N LYS A 41 -1.22 -25.27 3.93
CA LYS A 41 -0.15 -24.43 4.49
C LYS A 41 0.45 -23.52 3.43
N THR A 42 1.00 -22.40 3.87
CA THR A 42 1.63 -21.40 3.00
C THR A 42 2.88 -21.93 2.32
N ALA A 43 3.66 -22.79 2.99
CA ALA A 43 4.84 -23.45 2.42
C ALA A 43 4.50 -24.40 1.26
N ASP A 44 3.38 -25.12 1.36
CA ASP A 44 2.96 -26.10 0.36
C ASP A 44 2.26 -25.46 -0.85
N ALA A 45 1.86 -24.19 -0.72
CA ALA A 45 1.20 -23.42 -1.78
C ALA A 45 2.18 -22.73 -2.75
N VAL A 46 3.49 -22.75 -2.47
CA VAL A 46 4.49 -22.08 -3.31
C VAL A 46 4.80 -22.91 -4.56
N THR A 47 4.54 -22.35 -5.73
CA THR A 47 4.90 -22.98 -7.01
C THR A 47 6.35 -22.69 -7.40
N PRO A 48 7.13 -23.68 -7.88
CA PRO A 48 8.49 -23.44 -8.35
C PRO A 48 8.45 -22.66 -9.67
N MET A 49 8.80 -21.38 -9.61
CA MET A 49 8.89 -20.49 -10.77
C MET A 49 10.33 -19.96 -10.93
N PRO A 50 11.16 -20.55 -11.81
CA PRO A 50 12.47 -20.02 -12.09
C PRO A 50 12.35 -18.61 -12.70
N GLY A 51 13.11 -17.66 -12.16
CA GLY A 51 13.10 -16.28 -12.64
C GLY A 51 11.99 -15.38 -12.08
N LEU A 52 11.33 -15.75 -10.96
CA LEU A 52 10.29 -14.94 -10.28
C LEU A 52 10.70 -13.47 -10.04
N ILE A 53 11.99 -13.20 -9.86
CA ILE A 53 12.55 -11.84 -9.72
C ILE A 53 12.17 -10.92 -10.89
N VAL A 54 12.09 -11.44 -12.12
CA VAL A 54 11.82 -10.62 -13.31
C VAL A 54 10.40 -10.06 -13.30
N PRO A 55 9.32 -10.87 -13.24
CA PRO A 55 7.97 -10.33 -13.17
C PRO A 55 7.73 -9.55 -11.87
N PHE A 56 8.32 -9.98 -10.75
CA PHE A 56 8.21 -9.26 -9.47
C PHE A 56 8.76 -7.83 -9.59
N THR A 57 10.01 -7.68 -10.02
CA THR A 57 10.62 -6.35 -10.17
C THR A 57 9.95 -5.49 -11.23
N ALA A 58 9.56 -6.08 -12.37
CA ALA A 58 8.85 -5.36 -13.43
C ALA A 58 7.52 -4.77 -12.93
N ILE A 59 6.71 -5.58 -12.24
CA ILE A 59 5.42 -5.16 -11.69
C ILE A 59 5.63 -4.13 -10.57
N THR A 60 6.59 -4.33 -9.67
CA THR A 60 6.90 -3.35 -8.62
C THR A 60 7.28 -2.00 -9.21
N LEU A 61 8.18 -1.96 -10.20
CA LEU A 61 8.59 -0.72 -10.84
C LEU A 61 7.42 -0.03 -11.55
N LEU A 62 6.55 -0.80 -12.21
CA LEU A 62 5.35 -0.27 -12.84
C LEU A 62 4.43 0.41 -11.81
N TYR A 63 4.13 -0.24 -10.69
CA TYR A 63 3.26 0.33 -9.65
C TYR A 63 3.91 1.51 -8.94
N CYS A 64 5.23 1.49 -8.70
CA CYS A 64 5.96 2.64 -8.17
C CYS A 64 5.90 3.84 -9.14
N GLY A 65 6.07 3.60 -10.44
CA GLY A 65 5.93 4.62 -11.48
C GLY A 65 4.52 5.20 -11.53
N LEU A 66 3.50 4.33 -11.49
CA LEU A 66 2.10 4.75 -11.46
C LEU A 66 1.78 5.60 -10.22
N ALA A 67 2.22 5.16 -9.04
CA ALA A 67 2.04 5.90 -7.80
C ALA A 67 2.68 7.29 -7.89
N ALA A 68 3.92 7.39 -8.40
CA ALA A 68 4.61 8.66 -8.58
C ALA A 68 3.86 9.60 -9.54
N VAL A 69 3.43 9.09 -10.71
CA VAL A 69 2.67 9.88 -11.70
C VAL A 69 1.36 10.38 -11.10
N VAL A 70 0.59 9.51 -10.45
CA VAL A 70 -0.70 9.88 -9.83
C VAL A 70 -0.48 10.91 -8.73
N SER A 71 0.50 10.72 -7.84
CA SER A 71 0.82 11.71 -6.80
C SER A 71 1.20 13.07 -7.40
N VAL A 72 1.98 13.11 -8.49
CA VAL A 72 2.36 14.36 -9.16
C VAL A 72 1.13 15.03 -9.81
N VAL A 73 0.26 14.26 -10.47
CA VAL A 73 -0.96 14.78 -11.10
C VAL A 73 -1.91 15.35 -10.04
N LEU A 74 -2.16 14.61 -8.96
CA LEU A 74 -3.00 15.06 -7.86
C LEU A 74 -2.42 16.31 -7.18
N TYR A 75 -1.10 16.33 -6.94
CA TYR A 75 -0.43 17.50 -6.39
C TYR A 75 -0.60 18.73 -7.30
N ARG A 76 -0.43 18.55 -8.61
CA ARG A 76 -0.63 19.62 -9.60
C ARG A 76 -2.09 20.10 -9.62
N GLN A 77 -3.07 19.20 -9.60
CA GLN A 77 -4.48 19.55 -9.62
C GLN A 77 -4.91 20.25 -8.33
N ILE A 78 -4.53 19.74 -7.17
CA ILE A 78 -5.00 20.29 -5.89
C ILE A 78 -4.38 21.66 -5.60
N ILE A 79 -3.10 21.87 -5.96
CA ILE A 79 -2.37 23.09 -5.60
C ILE A 79 -2.34 24.12 -6.72
N ARG A 80 -2.42 23.70 -7.99
CA ARG A 80 -2.36 24.62 -9.15
C ARG A 80 -3.69 24.79 -9.88
N SER A 81 -4.80 24.18 -9.43
CA SER A 81 -6.10 24.55 -10.00
C SER A 81 -6.39 26.01 -9.63
N PRO A 82 -6.56 26.92 -10.61
CA PRO A 82 -7.18 28.19 -10.34
C PRO A 82 -8.63 27.90 -9.92
N ALA A 83 -9.02 28.40 -8.76
CA ALA A 83 -10.44 28.52 -8.41
C ALA A 83 -11.11 29.53 -9.34
#